data_AF-A0A1F6S4N5-F1
#
_entry.id   AF-A0A1F6S4N5-F1
#
_cell.length_a   1.000
_cell.length_b   1.000
_cell.length_c   1.000
_cell.angle_alpha   90.00
_cell.angle_beta   90.00
_cell.angle_gamma   90.00
#
_symmetry.space_group_name_H-M   'P 1'
#
loop_
_entity.id
_entity.type
_entity.pdbx_description
1 polymer ?
#
loop_
_entity_poly.entity_id
_entity_poly.type
_entity_poly.pdbx_seq_one_letter_code
_entity_poly.pdbx_strand_id
1 'polypeptide(L)' 'MSKQEFLKNIKSLLPESEVFPEDIKEMLSKSLGSLTNGQLELLTKILKEEKEKVDALRKKFGVKS' A
#
# COMPACT_ATOMS: atom_id res chain seq x y z
N MET A 1 2.68 15.97 -6.04
CA MET A 1 1.50 15.17 -5.65
C MET A 1 0.90 15.79 -4.40
N SER A 2 -0.41 16.04 -4.39
CA SER A 2 -1.13 16.62 -3.26
C SER A 2 -1.42 15.60 -2.15
N LYS A 3 -1.72 16.06 -0.93
CA LYS A 3 -2.14 15.17 0.19
C LYS A 3 -3.33 14.30 -0.20
N GLN A 4 -4.30 14.85 -0.93
CA GLN A 4 -5.48 14.10 -1.40
C GLN A 4 -5.11 13.00 -2.40
N GLU A 5 -4.16 13.24 -3.30
CA GLU A 5 -3.67 12.22 -4.22
C GLU A 5 -2.95 11.07 -3.50
N PHE A 6 -2.12 11.37 -2.49
CA PHE A 6 -1.50 10.31 -1.68
C PHE A 6 -2.54 9.45 -0.97
N LEU A 7 -3.53 10.08 -0.34
CA LEU A 7 -4.61 9.38 0.34
C LEU A 7 -5.41 8.49 -0.63
N LYS A 8 -5.68 8.98 -1.85
CA LYS A 8 -6.35 8.20 -2.89
C LYS A 8 -5.52 6.98 -3.29
N ASN A 9 -4.22 7.14 -3.50
CA ASN A 9 -3.33 6.04 -3.85
C ASN A 9 -3.27 4.99 -2.74
N ILE A 10 -3.07 5.40 -1.49
CA ILE A 10 -2.99 4.47 -0.35
C ILE A 10 -4.32 3.73 -0.17
N LYS A 11 -5.47 4.41 -0.28
CA LYS A 11 -6.79 3.77 -0.18
C LYS A 11 -7.05 2.73 -1.27
N SER A 12 -6.41 2.87 -2.44
CA SER A 12 -6.48 1.86 -3.51
C SER A 12 -5.52 0.69 -3.27
N LEU A 13 -4.30 0.97 -2.79
CA LEU A 13 -3.23 -0.04 -2.68
C LEU A 13 -3.29 -0.85 -1.39
N LEU A 14 -3.64 -0.22 -0.26
CA LEU A 14 -3.61 -0.85 1.06
C LEU A 14 -4.51 -2.09 1.18
N PRO A 15 -5.75 -2.10 0.63
CA PRO A 15 -6.59 -3.30 0.65
C PRO A 15 -5.98 -4.46 -0.15
N GLU A 16 -5.30 -4.17 -1.26
CA GLU A 16 -4.66 -5.14 -2.15
C GLU A 16 -3.34 -5.70 -1.60
N SER A 17 -2.81 -5.13 -0.52
CA SER A 17 -1.56 -5.60 0.06
C SER A 17 -1.69 -7.03 0.57
N GLU A 18 -0.74 -7.88 0.23
CA GLU A 18 -0.70 -9.27 0.70
C GLU A 18 0.31 -9.46 1.82
N VAL A 19 1.17 -8.47 2.03
CA VAL A 19 2.19 -8.47 3.08
C VAL A 19 1.64 -7.93 4.40
N PHE A 20 0.75 -6.93 4.36
CA PHE A 20 0.18 -6.39 5.59
C PHE A 20 -0.97 -7.27 6.10
N PRO A 21 -0.95 -7.71 7.37
CA PRO A 21 -2.09 -8.34 8.01
C PRO A 21 -3.31 -7.41 8.09
N GLU A 22 -4.52 -7.97 8.16
CA GLU A 22 -5.78 -7.21 8.13
C GLU A 22 -5.91 -6.19 9.27
N ASP A 23 -5.47 -6.52 10.48
CA ASP A 23 -5.45 -5.61 11.63
C ASP A 23 -4.55 -4.39 11.38
N ILE A 24 -3.41 -4.60 10.73
CA ILE A 24 -2.50 -3.51 10.32
C ILE A 24 -3.14 -2.65 9.22
N LYS A 25 -3.79 -3.27 8.22
CA LYS A 25 -4.52 -2.53 7.17
C LYS A 25 -5.61 -1.65 7.76
N GLU A 26 -6.38 -2.17 8.73
CA GLU A 26 -7.40 -1.41 9.44
C GLU A 26 -6.82 -0.24 10.23
N MET A 27 -5.76 -0.49 11.01
CA MET A 27 -5.09 0.54 11.80
C MET A 27 -4.59 1.67 10.90
N LEU A 28 -3.86 1.33 9.83
CA LEU A 28 -3.33 2.30 8.88
C LEU A 28 -4.46 3.10 8.22
N SER A 29 -5.54 2.43 7.78
CA SER A 29 -6.70 3.07 7.16
C SER A 29 -7.35 4.13 8.06
N LYS A 30 -7.46 3.85 9.36
CA LYS A 30 -8.01 4.79 10.37
C LYS A 30 -7.04 5.97 10.63
N SER A 31 -5.74 5.74 10.53
CA SER A 31 -4.71 6.75 10.80
C SER A 31 -4.32 7.63 9.60
N LEU A 32 -4.73 7.32 8.37
CA LEU A 32 -4.25 8.05 7.16
C LEU A 32 -4.47 9.58 7.23
N GLY A 33 -5.57 10.03 7.83
CA GLY A 33 -5.89 11.46 7.92
C GLY A 33 -4.90 12.26 8.76
N SER A 34 -4.36 11.65 9.82
CA SER A 34 -3.42 12.29 10.76
C SER A 34 -1.97 12.23 10.29
N LEU A 35 -1.65 11.45 9.27
CA LEU A 35 -0.29 11.36 8.73
C LEU A 35 0.14 12.66 8.03
N THR A 36 1.43 12.95 8.17
CA THR A 36 2.12 14.00 7.43
C THR A 36 2.31 13.59 5.96
N ASN A 37 2.56 14.57 5.08
CA ASN A 37 2.77 14.28 3.66
C ASN A 37 3.97 13.34 3.43
N GLY A 38 5.07 13.51 4.17
CA GLY A 38 6.23 12.61 4.05
C GLY A 38 5.94 11.18 4.48
N GLN A 39 5.10 10.98 5.52
CA GLN A 39 4.65 9.65 5.92
C GLN A 39 3.72 9.02 4.89
N LEU A 40 2.82 9.80 4.30
CA LEU A 40 1.93 9.34 3.23
C LEU A 40 2.70 8.98 1.96
N GLU A 41 3.71 9.77 1.61
CA GLU A 41 4.61 9.49 0.50
C GLU A 41 5.38 8.18 0.73
N LEU A 42 5.99 8.02 1.91
CA LEU A 42 6.71 6.81 2.28
C LEU A 42 5.79 5.58 2.24
N LEU A 43 4.59 5.67 2.82
CA LEU A 43 3.61 4.58 2.81
C LEU A 43 3.19 4.21 1.39
N THR A 44 2.97 5.21 0.53
CA THR A 44 2.67 4.99 -0.89
C THR A 44 3.81 4.24 -1.59
N LYS A 45 5.06 4.61 -1.32
CA LYS A 45 6.23 3.96 -1.90
C LYS A 45 6.35 2.50 -1.44
N ILE A 46 6.18 2.23 -0.15
CA ILE A 46 6.21 0.88 0.42
C ILE A 46 5.16 -0.01 -0.26
N LEU A 47 3.90 0.46 -0.35
CA LEU A 47 2.81 -0.31 -0.96
C LEU A 47 3.04 -0.61 -2.45
N LYS A 48 3.63 0.34 -3.19
CA LYS A 48 4.00 0.12 -4.61
C LYS A 48 5.10 -0.92 -4.75
N GLU A 49 6.19 -0.77 -4.00
CA GLU A 49 7.31 -1.71 -4.05
C GLU A 49 6.89 -3.11 -3.61
N GLU A 50 6.01 -3.21 -2.62
CA GLU A 50 5.43 -4.47 -2.17
C GLU A 50 4.67 -5.15 -3.31
N LYS A 51 3.71 -4.45 -3.92
CA LYS A 51 2.94 -4.97 -5.07
C LYS A 51 3.86 -5.45 -6.20
N GLU A 52 4.84 -4.64 -6.59
CA GLU A 52 5.80 -4.99 -7.65
C GLU A 52 6.60 -6.26 -7.31
N LYS A 53 7.06 -6.39 -6.05
CA LYS A 53 7.81 -7.57 -5.60
C LYS A 53 6.92 -8.81 -5.55
N VAL A 54 5.69 -8.69 -5.04
CA VAL A 54 4.71 -9.80 -5.00
C VAL A 54 4.37 -10.26 -6.41
N ASP A 55 4.10 -9.33 -7.34
CA ASP A 55 3.81 -9.65 -8.74
C ASP A 55 5.00 -10.30 -9.44
N ALA A 56 6.23 -9.85 -9.15
CA ALA A 56 7.45 -10.48 -9.65
C ALA A 56 7.61 -11.93 -9.13
N LEU A 57 7.31 -12.17 -7.85
CA LEU A 57 7.31 -13.51 -7.27
C LEU A 57 6.25 -14.40 -7.93
N ARG A 58 5.01 -13.91 -8.09
CA ARG A 58 3.94 -14.65 -8.78
C ARG A 58 4.32 -15.08 -10.18
N LYS A 59 4.90 -14.15 -10.97
CA LYS A 59 5.42 -14.43 -12.31
C LYS A 59 6.52 -15.49 -12.29
N LYS A 60 7.44 -15.41 -11.32
CA LYS A 60 8.55 -16.37 -11.17
C LYS A 60 8.07 -17.78 -10.81
N PHE A 61 7.04 -17.89 -9.99
CA PHE A 61 6.52 -19.17 -9.48
C PHE A 61 5.26 -19.66 -10.22
N GLY A 62 4.82 -18.96 -11.28
CA GLY A 62 3.69 -19.39 -12.11
C GLY A 62 2.33 -19.37 -11.42
N VAL A 63 2.19 -18.62 -10.32
CA VAL A 63 0.93 -18.48 -9.59
C VAL A 63 0.05 -17.48 -10.33
N LYS A 64 -1.09 -17.93 -10.88
CA LYS A 64 -2.08 -17.05 -11.52
C LYS A 64 -2.82 -16.24 -10.45
N SER A 65 -2.88 -14.92 -10.64
CA SER A 65 -3.70 -13.96 -9.89
C SER A 65 -5.19 -14.22 -10.03
#